data_AF-A0A956XS77-F1
#
_entry.id   AF-A0A956XS77-F1
#
_cell.length_a   1.000
_cell.length_b   1.000
_cell.length_c   1.000
_cell.angle_alpha   90.00
_cell.angle_beta   90.00
_cell.angle_gamma   90.00
#
_symmetry.space_group_name_H-M   'P 1'
#
loop_
_entity.id
_entity.type
_entity.pdbx_description
1 polymer ?
#
loop_
_entity_poly.entity_id
_entity_poly.type
_entity_poly.pdbx_seq_one_letter_code
_entity_poly.pdbx_strand_id
1 'polypeptide(L)' 'MLRVAREVRIFPLLDLTVQTSSHLEPIMTTLGQRGYHCQIETVHYEFQRGGNKMLRITRS' A
#
# COMPACT_ATOMS: atom_id res chain seq x y z
N MET A 1 13.44 -4.52 -4.87
CA MET A 1 12.18 -5.10 -4.36
C MET A 1 11.59 -6.00 -5.45
N LEU A 2 10.60 -6.84 -5.17
CA LEU A 2 9.94 -7.72 -6.18
C LEU A 2 10.91 -8.63 -6.96
N ARG A 3 11.94 -9.17 -6.28
CA ARG A 3 12.88 -10.13 -6.89
C ARG A 3 12.28 -11.53 -7.03
N VAL A 4 11.41 -11.91 -6.10
CA VAL A 4 10.82 -13.27 -6.01
C VAL A 4 9.33 -13.21 -6.36
N ALA A 5 8.58 -12.35 -5.70
CA ALA A 5 7.17 -12.11 -6.00
C ALA A 5 7.01 -11.03 -7.07
N ARG A 6 6.00 -11.19 -7.94
CA ARG A 6 5.60 -10.19 -8.95
C ARG A 6 4.83 -9.01 -8.37
N GLU A 7 4.27 -9.20 -7.17
CA GLU A 7 3.41 -8.22 -6.51
C GLU A 7 3.64 -8.25 -5.00
N VAL A 8 3.56 -7.07 -4.37
CA VAL A 8 3.50 -6.91 -2.91
C VAL A 8 2.26 -6.11 -2.56
N ARG A 9 1.60 -6.53 -1.48
CA ARG A 9 0.39 -5.92 -0.94
C ARG A 9 0.65 -5.50 0.50
N ILE A 10 0.30 -4.26 0.86
CA ILE A 10 0.41 -3.73 2.23
C ILE A 10 -0.98 -3.36 2.71
N PHE A 11 -1.42 -3.98 3.81
CA PHE A 11 -2.74 -3.79 4.41
C PHE A 11 -2.63 -3.92 5.95
N PRO A 12 -3.41 -3.13 6.72
CA PRO A 12 -4.19 -1.98 6.29
C PRO A 12 -3.29 -0.77 6.00
N LEU A 13 -3.84 0.28 5.40
CA LEU A 13 -3.14 1.57 5.22
C LEU A 13 -3.38 2.56 6.37
N LEU A 14 -3.86 2.06 7.51
CA LEU A 14 -4.10 2.84 8.73
C LEU A 14 -3.05 2.56 9.81
N ASP A 15 -2.82 3.53 10.68
CA ASP A 15 -2.06 3.38 11.91
C ASP A 15 -2.92 2.92 13.10
N LEU A 16 -2.31 2.80 14.28
CA LEU A 16 -2.99 2.38 15.51
C LEU A 16 -4.06 3.37 16.00
N THR A 17 -4.06 4.61 15.49
CA THR A 17 -5.02 5.67 15.79
C THR A 17 -6.13 5.78 14.72
N VAL A 18 -6.18 4.83 13.78
CA VAL A 18 -7.16 4.79 12.68
C VAL A 18 -6.99 5.98 11.71
N GLN A 19 -5.78 6.51 11.61
CA GLN A 19 -5.42 7.53 10.61
C GLN A 19 -4.63 6.90 9.47
N THR A 20 -4.66 7.51 8.29
CA THR A 20 -3.79 7.06 7.18
C THR A 20 -2.33 7.07 7.62
N SER A 21 -1.62 5.97 7.39
CA SER A 21 -0.23 5.84 7.78
C SER A 21 0.62 6.95 7.16
N SER A 22 1.39 7.66 7.99
CA SER A 22 2.32 8.72 7.57
C SER A 22 3.43 8.20 6.64
N HIS A 23 3.65 6.88 6.59
CA HIS A 23 4.62 6.26 5.69
C HIS A 23 4.08 6.00 4.28
N LEU A 24 2.77 6.13 4.05
CA LEU A 24 2.13 5.78 2.78
C LEU A 24 2.63 6.66 1.62
N GLU A 25 2.55 7.97 1.76
CA GLU A 25 2.97 8.90 0.70
C GLU A 25 4.50 8.85 0.45
N PRO A 26 5.37 8.85 1.48
CA PRO A 26 6.81 8.72 1.27
C PRO A 26 7.21 7.44 0.53
N ILE A 27 6.59 6.30 0.87
CA ILE A 27 6.94 5.03 0.22
C ILE A 27 6.43 4.97 -1.22
N MET A 28 5.22 5.46 -1.49
CA MET A 28 4.69 5.54 -2.86
C MET A 28 5.56 6.43 -3.74
N THR A 29 6.02 7.57 -3.22
CA THR A 29 6.91 8.50 -3.93
C THR A 29 8.25 7.84 -4.24
N THR A 30 8.88 7.24 -3.23
CA THR A 30 10.19 6.59 -3.36
C THR A 30 10.14 5.41 -4.33
N LEU A 31 9.08 4.61 -4.28
CA LEU A 31 8.89 3.46 -5.17
C LEU A 31 8.56 3.91 -6.61
N GLY A 32 7.74 4.95 -6.77
CA GLY A 32 7.46 5.56 -8.07
C GLY A 32 8.71 6.08 -8.75
N GLN A 33 9.58 6.80 -8.02
CA GLN A 33 10.88 7.28 -8.53
C GLN A 33 11.82 6.13 -8.93
N ARG A 34 11.65 4.94 -8.37
CA ARG A 34 12.42 3.73 -8.69
C ARG A 34 11.77 2.88 -9.79
N GLY A 35 10.70 3.38 -10.43
CA GLY A 35 10.03 2.72 -11.55
C GLY A 35 9.03 1.62 -11.15
N TYR A 36 8.62 1.55 -9.88
CA TYR A 36 7.56 0.63 -9.44
C TYR A 36 6.19 1.30 -9.59
N HIS A 37 5.18 0.51 -9.93
CA HIS A 37 3.80 0.98 -9.97
C HIS A 37 3.11 0.73 -8.63
N CYS A 38 2.53 1.79 -8.06
CA CYS A 38 1.86 1.79 -6.77
C CYS A 38 0.40 2.20 -6.94
N GLN A 39 -0.53 1.37 -6.46
CA GLN A 39 -1.97 1.61 -6.56
C GLN A 39 -2.64 1.35 -5.21
N ILE A 40 -3.53 2.25 -4.79
CA ILE A 40 -4.39 2.03 -3.63
C ILE A 40 -5.67 1.33 -4.12
N GLU A 41 -5.97 0.18 -3.54
CA GLU A 41 -7.15 -0.62 -3.87
C GLU A 41 -8.00 -0.84 -2.62
N THR A 42 -9.32 -0.85 -2.81
CA THR A 42 -10.27 -1.23 -1.76
C THR A 42 -10.45 -2.75 -1.79
N VAL A 43 -10.41 -3.38 -0.60
CA VAL A 43 -10.63 -4.82 -0.42
C VAL A 43 -11.91 -5.08 0.36
N HIS A 44 -12.46 -6.29 0.28
CA HIS A 44 -13.71 -6.66 0.96
C HIS A 44 -13.57 -6.79 2.47
N TYR A 45 -12.37 -7.05 2.97
CA TYR A 45 -12.12 -7.21 4.41
C TYR A 45 -11.95 -5.84 5.08
N GLU A 46 -12.75 -5.57 6.11
CA GLU A 46 -12.73 -4.32 6.88
C GLU A 46 -12.75 -4.64 8.37
N PHE A 47 -11.59 -4.54 9.02
CA PHE A 47 -11.50 -4.74 10.47
C PHE A 47 -11.87 -3.46 11.26
N GLN A 48 -11.38 -2.31 10.78
CA GLN A 48 -11.69 -0.98 11.32
C GLN A 48 -12.41 -0.18 10.25
N ARG A 49 -13.37 0.66 10.64
CA ARG A 49 -14.13 1.50 9.72
C ARG A 49 -13.19 2.39 8.89
N GLY A 50 -13.31 2.33 7.57
CA GLY A 50 -12.44 3.01 6.61
C GLY A 50 -11.08 2.34 6.38
N GLY A 51 -10.80 1.22 7.06
CA GLY A 51 -9.53 0.48 7.01
C GLY A 51 -9.45 -0.58 5.92
N ASN A 52 -10.36 -0.55 4.95
CA ASN A 52 -10.47 -1.54 3.87
C ASN A 52 -9.62 -1.19 2.64
N LYS A 53 -8.54 -0.41 2.81
CA LYS A 53 -7.63 -0.03 1.72
C LYS A 53 -6.30 -0.75 1.84
N MET A 54 -5.72 -1.08 0.70
CA MET A 54 -4.45 -1.79 0.55
C MET A 54 -3.60 -1.06 -0.50
N LEU A 55 -2.28 -1.00 -0.28
CA LEU A 55 -1.32 -0.58 -1.30
C LEU A 55 -0.87 -1.81 -2.07
N ARG A 56 -1.08 -1.80 -3.39
CA ARG A 56 -0.59 -2.81 -4.33
C ARG A 56 0.63 -2.26 -5.07
N ILE A 57 1.71 -3.02 -5.07
CA ILE A 57 3.00 -2.64 -5.67
C ILE A 57 3.38 -3.70 -6.70
N THR A 58 3.65 -3.27 -7.92
CA THR A 58 4.09 -4.14 -9.04
C THR A 58 5.31 -3.57 -9.75
N ARG A 59 6.01 -4.41 -10.52
CA ARG A 59 7.07 -3.97 -11.41
C ARG A 59 6.53 -3.95 -12.83
N SER A 60 6.79 -2.85 -13.55
CA SER A 60 6.57 -2.72 -14.99
C SER A 60 7.33 -3.79 -15.77
#